data_AF-A0A1A6BIF2-F1
#
_entry.id   AF-A0A1A6BIF2-F1
#
_cell.length_a   1.000
_cell.length_b   1.000
_cell.length_c   1.000
_cell.angle_alpha   90.00
_cell.angle_beta   90.00
_cell.angle_gamma   90.00
#
_symmetry.space_group_name_H-M   'P 1'
#
loop_
_entity.id
_entity.type
_entity.pdbx_description
1 polymer ?
#
loop_
_entity_poly.entity_id
_entity_poly.type
_entity_poly.pdbx_seq_one_letter_code
_entity_poly.pdbx_strand_id
1 'polypeptide(L)'
;MDRPAATSSQADCALRLITQICKRTNLQMDVYQRAIAVAEEQGRPDQARDLRRFLGMQCQDRKLLRELLDRNQSAGDPAGKPSGCDEGSRGWRCRWRSSRRTRPSSTRR
;
A
#
# COMPACT_ATOMS: atom_id res chain seq x y z
N MET A 1 -0.76 -30.51 27.22
CA MET A 1 0.14 -30.07 26.12
C MET A 1 -0.35 -28.69 25.70
N ASP A 2 0.01 -27.69 26.49
CA ASP A 2 -0.47 -26.32 26.37
C ASP A 2 0.39 -25.54 25.39
N ARG A 3 -0.22 -25.03 24.33
CA ARG A 3 0.41 -24.02 23.47
C ARG A 3 -0.60 -22.90 23.19
N PRO A 4 -0.59 -21.80 23.99
CA PRO A 4 -1.29 -20.59 23.57
C PRO A 4 -0.43 -19.31 23.60
N ALA A 5 0.85 -19.34 24.01
CA ALA A 5 1.63 -18.11 24.18
C ALA A 5 2.31 -17.55 22.91
N ALA A 6 2.55 -18.39 21.90
CA ALA A 6 3.28 -17.96 20.69
C ALA A 6 2.41 -17.19 19.70
N THR A 7 1.10 -17.47 19.67
CA THR A 7 0.16 -16.93 18.68
C THR A 7 -0.22 -15.48 18.97
N SER A 8 -0.34 -15.09 20.25
CA SER A 8 -0.60 -13.70 20.65
C SER A 8 0.55 -12.76 20.27
N SER A 9 1.80 -13.16 20.55
CA SER A 9 3.01 -12.40 20.20
C SER A 9 3.15 -12.16 18.69
N GLN A 10 2.81 -13.16 17.87
CA GLN A 10 2.86 -13.04 16.41
C GLN A 10 1.75 -12.12 15.87
N ALA A 11 0.53 -12.23 16.41
CA ALA A 11 -0.59 -11.36 16.05
C ALA A 11 -0.31 -9.89 16.45
N ASP A 12 0.24 -9.66 17.64
CA ASP A 12 0.66 -8.34 18.11
C ASP A 12 1.76 -7.74 17.22
N CYS A 13 2.73 -8.55 16.80
CA CYS A 13 3.76 -8.13 15.86
C CYS A 13 3.18 -7.74 14.49
N ALA A 14 2.25 -8.54 13.96
CA ALA A 14 1.57 -8.25 12.71
C ALA A 14 0.75 -6.95 12.79
N LEU A 15 0.00 -6.72 13.87
CA LEU A 15 -0.76 -5.49 14.09
C LEU A 15 0.14 -4.25 14.16
N ARG A 16 1.29 -4.35 14.83
CA ARG A 16 2.29 -3.27 14.88
C ARG A 16 2.85 -2.95 13.49
N LEU A 17 3.19 -3.98 12.70
CA LEU A 17 3.68 -3.81 11.34
C LEU A 17 2.63 -3.14 10.43
N ILE A 18 1.38 -3.63 10.47
CA ILE A 18 0.30 -3.04 9.66
C ILE A 18 0.07 -1.58 10.05
N THR A 19 0.10 -1.26 11.35
CA THR A 19 -0.03 0.12 11.85
C THR A 19 1.11 1.01 11.33
N GLN A 20 2.35 0.53 11.33
CA GLN A 20 3.48 1.29 10.80
C GLN A 20 3.38 1.51 9.29
N ILE A 21 2.96 0.49 8.54
CA ILE A 21 2.74 0.60 7.09
C ILE A 21 1.66 1.66 6.83
N CYS A 22 0.53 1.64 7.57
CA CYS A 22 -0.52 2.65 7.44
C CYS A 22 0.01 4.08 7.70
N LYS A 23 0.81 4.27 8.76
CA LYS A 23 1.41 5.59 9.06
C LYS A 23 2.32 6.06 7.91
N ARG A 24 3.16 5.17 7.40
CA ARG A 24 4.07 5.49 6.28
C ARG A 24 3.30 5.82 5.00
N THR A 25 2.26 5.06 4.67
CA THR A 25 1.41 5.30 3.50
C THR A 25 0.73 6.68 3.60
N ASN A 26 0.20 7.06 4.76
CA ASN A 26 -0.40 8.37 4.96
C ASN A 26 0.61 9.51 4.71
N LEU A 27 1.82 9.43 5.29
CA LEU A 27 2.87 10.43 5.05
C LEU A 27 3.25 10.52 3.56
N GLN A 28 3.31 9.37 2.87
CA GLN A 28 3.61 9.34 1.45
C GLN A 28 2.49 9.95 0.60
N MET A 29 1.22 9.78 1.00
CA MET A 29 0.09 10.44 0.35
C MET A 29 0.17 11.97 0.48
N ASP A 30 0.54 12.50 1.64
CA ASP A 30 0.72 13.95 1.85
C ASP A 30 1.82 14.51 0.94
N VAL A 31 2.92 13.76 0.76
CA VAL A 31 4.00 14.13 -0.17
C VAL A 31 3.48 14.19 -1.61
N TYR A 32 2.67 13.21 -2.04
CA TYR A 32 2.08 13.22 -3.38
C TYR A 32 1.12 14.39 -3.58
N GLN A 33 0.29 14.72 -2.59
CA GLN A 33 -0.61 15.87 -2.67
C GLN A 33 0.17 17.18 -2.85
N ARG A 34 1.24 17.39 -2.07
CA ARG A 34 2.11 18.56 -2.23
C ARG A 34 2.80 18.58 -3.60
N ALA A 35 3.28 17.44 -4.07
CA ALA A 35 3.92 17.35 -5.39
C ALA A 35 2.93 17.64 -6.55
N ILE A 36 1.65 17.27 -6.40
CA ILE A 36 0.59 17.60 -7.35
C ILE A 36 0.39 19.12 -7.40
N ALA A 37 0.25 19.77 -6.24
CA ALA A 37 0.08 21.22 -6.17
C ALA A 37 1.25 21.96 -6.84
N VAL A 38 2.50 21.55 -6.55
CA VAL A 38 3.70 22.12 -7.19
C VAL A 38 3.72 21.88 -8.69
N ALA A 39 3.32 20.70 -9.17
CA ALA A 39 3.28 20.41 -10.61
C ALA A 39 2.20 21.23 -11.33
N GLU A 40 1.07 21.50 -10.69
CA GLU A 40 0.00 22.36 -11.21
C GLU A 40 0.45 23.81 -11.29
N GLU A 41 1.08 24.34 -10.23
CA GLU A 41 1.65 25.69 -10.21
C GLU A 41 2.73 25.89 -11.28
N GLN A 42 3.54 24.86 -11.55
CA GLN A 42 4.55 24.88 -12.61
C GLN A 42 3.99 24.67 -14.02
N GLY A 43 2.67 24.51 -14.17
CA GLY A 43 2.03 24.27 -15.46
C GLY A 43 2.46 22.94 -16.11
N ARG A 44 2.69 21.89 -15.30
CA ARG A 44 3.12 20.56 -15.76
C ARG A 44 1.98 19.55 -15.59
N PRO A 45 0.93 19.61 -16.44
CA PRO A 45 -0.30 18.83 -16.27
C PRO A 45 -0.07 17.32 -16.38
N ASP A 46 0.87 16.88 -17.21
CA ASP A 46 1.21 15.45 -17.36
C ASP A 46 1.81 14.90 -16.07
N GLN A 47 2.70 15.66 -15.43
CA GLN A 47 3.30 15.28 -14.15
C GLN A 47 2.26 15.23 -13.03
N ALA A 48 1.35 16.22 -12.97
CA ALA A 48 0.25 16.22 -12.02
C ALA A 48 -0.69 15.02 -12.23
N ARG A 49 -1.00 14.68 -13.49
CA ARG A 49 -1.81 13.50 -13.85
C ARG A 49 -1.17 12.19 -13.39
N ASP A 50 0.13 12.02 -13.61
CA ASP A 50 0.86 10.83 -13.16
C ASP A 50 0.87 10.73 -11.63
N LEU A 51 1.11 11.84 -10.93
CA LEU A 51 1.08 11.89 -9.47
C LEU A 51 -0.31 11.58 -8.91
N ARG A 52 -1.38 12.07 -9.52
CA ARG A 52 -2.77 11.72 -9.16
C ARG A 52 -3.04 10.22 -9.35
N ARG A 53 -2.52 9.61 -10.42
CA ARG A 53 -2.61 8.16 -10.64
C ARG A 53 -1.89 7.38 -9.53
N PHE A 54 -0.70 7.82 -9.11
CA PHE A 54 0.02 7.20 -7.99
C PHE A 54 -0.72 7.36 -6.67
N LEU A 55 -1.25 8.55 -6.39
CA LEU A 55 -2.07 8.81 -5.19
C LEU A 55 -3.29 7.89 -5.15
N GLY A 56 -3.98 7.70 -6.27
CA GLY A 56 -5.12 6.78 -6.37
C GLY A 56 -4.76 5.34 -6.00
N MET A 57 -3.59 4.85 -6.42
CA MET A 57 -3.11 3.51 -6.00
C MET A 57 -2.80 3.46 -4.50
N GLN A 58 -2.18 4.49 -3.92
CA GLN A 58 -1.93 4.55 -2.48
C GLN A 58 -3.22 4.58 -1.65
N CYS A 59 -4.27 5.26 -2.15
CA CYS A 59 -5.59 5.24 -1.51
C CYS A 59 -6.20 3.83 -1.49
N GLN A 60 -6.06 3.07 -2.58
CA GLN A 60 -6.51 1.67 -2.65
C GLN A 60 -5.74 0.78 -1.68
N ASP A 61 -4.41 0.91 -1.65
CA ASP A 61 -3.55 0.18 -0.73
C ASP A 61 -3.92 0.48 0.74
N ARG A 62 -4.18 1.75 1.06
CA ARG A 62 -4.65 2.16 2.39
C ARG A 62 -5.98 1.53 2.75
N LYS A 63 -6.92 1.43 1.80
CA LYS A 63 -8.22 0.78 2.04
C LYS A 63 -8.03 -0.70 2.38
N LEU A 64 -7.19 -1.41 1.64
CA LEU A 64 -6.86 -2.81 1.92
C LEU A 64 -6.19 -2.99 3.28
N LEU A 65 -5.25 -2.12 3.65
CA LEU A 65 -4.59 -2.16 4.96
C LEU A 65 -5.58 -1.89 6.10
N ARG A 66 -6.54 -0.99 5.90
CA ARG A 66 -7.62 -0.71 6.87
C ARG A 66 -8.51 -1.94 7.04
N GLU A 67 -8.94 -2.55 5.95
CA GLU A 67 -9.75 -3.78 5.99
C GLU A 67 -9.01 -4.93 6.69
N LEU A 68 -7.69 -5.05 6.48
CA LEU A 68 -6.87 -6.02 7.19
C LEU A 68 -6.78 -5.73 8.69
N LEU A 69 -6.63 -4.46 9.10
CA LEU A 69 -6.67 -4.08 10.51
C LEU A 69 -8.01 -4.45 11.14
N ASP A 70 -9.11 -4.07 10.48
CA ASP A 70 -10.46 -4.31 10.98
C ASP A 70 -10.72 -5.81 11.16
N ARG A 71 -10.31 -6.65 10.18
CA ARG A 71 -10.42 -8.11 10.26
C ARG A 71 -9.58 -8.74 11.37
N ASN A 72 -8.36 -8.25 11.59
CA ASN A 72 -7.50 -8.79 12.64
C ASN A 72 -7.92 -8.31 14.04
N GLN A 73 -8.54 -7.13 14.15
CA GLN A 73 -9.15 -6.65 15.39
C GLN A 73 -10.46 -7.37 15.70
N SER A 74 -11.27 -7.71 14.68
CA SER A 74 -12.49 -8.50 14.86
C SER A 74 -12.23 -10.00 15.06
N ALA A 75 -11.07 -10.51 14.64
CA ALA A 75 -10.64 -11.90 14.87
C ALA A 75 -10.21 -12.20 16.32
N GLY A 76 -10.38 -11.24 17.23
CA GLY A 76 -10.33 -11.48 18.68
C GLY A 76 -11.46 -12.36 19.20
N ASP A 77 -12.50 -12.65 18.39
CA ASP A 77 -13.49 -13.69 18.67
C ASP A 77 -13.10 -15.03 18.01
N PRO A 78 -12.87 -16.10 18.79
CA PRO A 78 -12.33 -17.36 18.30
C PRO A 78 -13.43 -18.23 17.69
N ALA A 79 -13.89 -17.92 16.48
CA ALA A 79 -14.68 -18.86 15.69
C ALA A 79 -14.63 -18.56 14.19
N GLY A 80 -13.73 -19.22 13.46
CA GLY A 80 -13.97 -19.47 12.04
C GLY A 80 -12.77 -19.39 11.10
N LYS A 81 -12.13 -20.55 10.92
CA LYS A 81 -11.48 -21.06 9.69
C LYS A 81 -10.21 -20.34 9.15
N PRO A 82 -9.11 -21.08 8.94
CA PRO A 82 -7.97 -20.57 8.18
C PRO A 82 -8.31 -20.58 6.69
N SER A 83 -8.60 -19.41 6.13
CA SER A 83 -8.57 -19.23 4.68
C SER A 83 -7.11 -19.23 4.24
N GLY A 84 -6.74 -20.21 3.41
CA GLY A 84 -5.38 -20.42 2.90
C GLY A 84 -4.77 -19.12 2.37
N CYS A 85 -3.58 -18.81 2.87
CA CYS A 85 -2.68 -17.86 2.23
C CYS A 85 -2.14 -18.52 0.97
N ASP A 86 -2.92 -18.45 -0.10
CA ASP A 86 -2.49 -18.92 -1.41
C ASP A 86 -1.30 -18.09 -1.92
N GLU A 87 -0.44 -18.79 -2.62
CA GLU A 87 0.95 -18.47 -2.91
C GLU A 87 1.05 -17.36 -3.98
N GLY A 88 0.83 -16.10 -3.56
CA GLY A 88 0.69 -14.95 -4.47
C GLY A 88 1.62 -13.76 -4.18
N SER A 89 2.69 -13.91 -3.41
CA SER A 89 3.57 -12.80 -2.98
C SER A 89 4.56 -12.27 -4.04
N ARG A 90 4.27 -12.42 -5.34
CA ARG A 90 5.13 -11.90 -6.43
C ARG A 90 4.55 -10.70 -7.20
N GLY A 91 3.34 -10.23 -6.87
CA GLY A 91 2.67 -9.16 -7.65
C GLY A 91 3.11 -7.72 -7.34
N TRP A 92 3.53 -7.45 -6.10
CA TRP A 92 3.63 -6.07 -5.58
C TRP A 92 4.86 -5.31 -6.12
N ARG A 93 5.95 -6.02 -6.41
CA ARG A 93 7.19 -5.43 -6.97
C ARG A 93 7.12 -5.16 -8.48
N CYS A 94 6.29 -5.89 -9.22
CA CYS A 94 6.18 -5.74 -10.68
C CYS A 94 5.43 -4.47 -11.07
N ARG A 95 4.38 -4.08 -10.33
CA ARG A 95 3.53 -2.92 -10.64
C ARG A 95 4.31 -1.58 -10.60
N TRP A 96 5.29 -1.46 -9.72
CA TRP A 96 6.12 -0.26 -9.58
C TRP A 96 7.18 -0.10 -10.69
N ARG A 97 7.65 -1.20 -11.31
CA ARG A 97 8.66 -1.14 -12.40
C ARG A 97 8.03 -0.81 -13.76
N SER A 98 6.80 -1.25 -14.02
CA SER A 98 6.17 -1.05 -15.33
C SER A 98 5.75 0.41 -15.59
N SER A 99 5.45 1.20 -14.56
CA SER A 99 5.08 2.62 -14.75
C SER A 99 6.26 3.56 -14.99
N ARG A 100 7.52 3.09 -14.91
CA ARG A 100 8.71 3.90 -15.24
C ARG A 100 9.23 3.68 -16.66
N ARG A 101 8.53 2.89 -17.49
CA ARG A 101 9.04 2.40 -18.79
C ARG A 101 8.31 2.96 -20.02
N THR A 102 7.71 4.14 -19.91
CA THR A 102 7.18 4.87 -21.06
C THR A 102 7.88 6.21 -21.18
N ARG A 103 9.06 6.19 -21.79
CA ARG A 103 9.63 7.35 -22.48
C ARG A 103 10.31 6.84 -23.74
N PRO A 104 9.64 6.84 -24.91
CA PRO A 104 10.38 6.75 -26.16
C PRO A 104 11.11 8.08 -26.33
N SER A 105 12.44 7.99 -26.33
CA SER A 105 13.35 9.02 -26.80
C SER A 105 12.97 9.43 -28.22
N SER A 106 12.45 10.64 -28.39
CA SER A 106 12.36 11.30 -29.69
C SER A 106 13.77 11.61 -30.18
N THR A 107 14.36 10.66 -30.91
CA THR A 107 15.57 10.93 -31.67
C THR A 107 15.19 11.69 -32.92
N ARG A 108 15.62 12.94 -32.92
CA ARG A 108 15.58 13.95 -33.96
C ARG A 108 16.52 13.57 -35.11
N ARG A 109 16.00 13.31 -36.31
CA ARG A 109 16.50 13.81 -37.62
C ARG A 109 15.65 13.26 -38.75
#